data_AF-A0A5J6XQ65-F1
#
_entry.id   AF-A0A5J6XQ65-F1
#
_cell.length_a   1.000
_cell.length_b   1.000
_cell.length_c   1.000
_cell.angle_alpha   90.00
_cell.angle_beta   90.00
_cell.angle_gamma   90.00
#
_symmetry.space_group_name_H-M   'P 1'
#
loop_
_entity.id
_entity.type
_entity.pdbx_description
1 polymer ?
#
loop_
_entity_poly.entity_id
_entity_poly.type
_entity_poly.pdbx_seq_one_letter_code
_entity_poly.pdbx_strand_id
1 'polypeptide(L)' 'MKIESRTCKLDSLKTMQIFIDTSSLEIFINEGEETFTARYFPKLKEKEILFSREGRFDLMKWDLA' A
#
# COMPACT_ATOMS: atom_id res chain seq x y z
N MET A 1 -22.15 -4.95 1.31
CA MET A 1 -20.72 -5.01 1.67
C MET A 1 -20.25 -3.57 1.79
N LYS A 2 -19.84 -3.11 2.98
CA LYS A 2 -19.46 -1.71 3.19
C LYS A 2 -17.96 -1.60 2.90
N ILE A 3 -17.60 -0.78 1.91
CA ILE A 3 -16.21 -0.48 1.62
C ILE A 3 -15.75 0.52 2.68
N GLU A 4 -14.74 0.14 3.47
CA GLU A 4 -14.08 1.10 4.36
C GLU A 4 -13.09 1.93 3.57
N SER A 5 -13.11 3.24 3.81
CA SER A 5 -12.16 4.19 3.26
C SER A 5 -11.54 4.98 4.40
N ARG A 6 -10.22 5.16 4.32
CA ARG A 6 -9.40 5.99 5.20
C ARG A 6 -8.63 6.95 4.31
N THR A 7 -8.60 8.22 4.69
CA THR A 7 -7.86 9.26 3.98
C THR A 7 -7.27 10.22 5.02
N CYS A 8 -6.12 10.81 4.70
CA CYS A 8 -5.49 11.86 5.48
C CYS A 8 -5.15 13.05 4.57
N LYS A 9 -4.86 14.20 5.18
CA LYS A 9 -4.24 15.32 4.47
C LYS A 9 -2.73 15.19 4.59
N LEU A 10 -2.05 15.43 3.48
CA LEU A 10 -0.59 15.38 3.40
C LEU A 10 -0.13 16.54 2.53
N ASP A 11 0.91 17.26 2.97
CA ASP A 11 1.46 18.38 2.20
C ASP A 11 2.12 17.90 0.90
N SER A 12 2.85 16.78 0.95
CA SER A 12 3.46 16.16 -0.24
C SER A 12 3.78 14.68 0.03
N LEU A 13 3.55 13.82 -0.96
CA LEU A 13 3.96 12.41 -0.91
C LEU A 13 5.39 12.24 -1.42
N LYS A 14 6.32 11.91 -0.53
CA LYS A 14 7.76 11.74 -0.81
C LYS A 14 8.13 10.27 -0.90
N THR A 15 7.69 9.47 0.08
CA THR A 15 7.96 8.03 0.13
C THR A 15 6.70 7.26 0.51
N MET A 16 6.56 6.06 -0.05
CA MET A 16 5.48 5.14 0.27
C MET A 16 6.05 3.73 0.32
N GLN A 17 5.83 3.04 1.42
CA GLN A 17 6.20 1.64 1.60
C GLN A 17 4.93 0.84 1.90
N ILE A 18 4.76 -0.26 1.16
CA ILE A 18 3.59 -1.12 1.27
C ILE A 18 4.06 -2.52 1.63
N PHE A 19 3.52 -3.06 2.72
CA PHE A 19 3.70 -4.44 3.14
C PHE A 19 2.38 -5.19 2.97
N ILE A 20 2.44 -6.34 2.31
CA ILE A 20 1.30 -7.23 2.10
C ILE A 20 1.69 -8.60 2.62
N ASP A 21 1.00 -9.06 3.66
CA ASP A 21 1.14 -10.41 4.19
C ASP A 21 -0.14 -11.22 3.89
N THR A 22 -0.16 -12.47 4.33
CA THR A 22 -1.25 -13.45 4.25
C THR A 22 -2.62 -12.87 4.64
N SER A 23 -2.66 -11.97 5.62
CA SER A 23 -3.92 -11.39 6.12
C SER A 23 -3.88 -9.89 6.45
N SER A 24 -2.77 -9.20 6.17
CA SER A 24 -2.60 -7.78 6.48
C SER A 24 -2.07 -6.98 5.29
N LEU A 25 -2.48 -5.71 5.26
CA LEU A 25 -1.96 -4.67 4.40
C LEU A 25 -1.55 -3.50 5.29
N GLU A 26 -0.30 -3.08 5.17
CA GLU A 26 0.27 -1.96 5.92
C GLU A 26 0.92 -0.98 4.95
N ILE A 27 0.60 0.30 5.09
CA ILE A 27 1.09 1.37 4.22
C ILE A 27 1.71 2.45 5.09
N PHE A 28 3.00 2.68 4.91
CA PHE A 28 3.76 3.73 5.58
C PHE A 28 4.02 4.86 4.59
N ILE A 29 3.64 6.08 4.98
CA ILE A 29 3.78 7.29 4.18
C ILE A 29 4.85 8.18 4.80
N ASN A 30 5.73 8.73 3.96
CA ASN A 30 6.77 9.69 4.37
C ASN A 30 7.53 9.25 5.62
N GLU A 31 8.10 8.04 5.58
CA GLU A 31 8.90 7.48 6.69
C GLU A 31 8.12 7.35 8.03
N GLY A 32 6.80 7.22 7.97
CA GLY A 32 5.94 7.01 9.14
C GLY A 32 5.20 8.25 9.63
N GLU A 33 5.23 9.36 8.88
CA GLU A 33 4.38 10.54 9.11
C GLU A 33 2.90 10.12 9.20
N GLU A 34 2.49 9.21 8.32
CA GLU A 34 1.16 8.60 8.34
C GLU A 34 1.23 7.09 8.10
N THR A 35 0.35 6.34 8.76
CA THR A 35 0.30 4.87 8.65
C THR A 35 -1.12 4.38 8.49
N PHE A 36 -1.35 3.52 7.49
CA PHE A 36 -2.60 2.81 7.28
C PHE A 36 -2.41 1.33 7.49
N THR A 37 -3.34 0.70 8.20
CA THR A 37 -3.37 -0.75 8.38
C THR A 37 -4.76 -1.30 8.11
N ALA A 38 -4.83 -2.45 7.46
CA ALA A 38 -6.09 -3.14 7.18
C ALA A 38 -5.89 -4.66 7.17
N ARG A 39 -6.94 -5.41 7.48
CA ARG A 39 -6.97 -6.84 7.17
C ARG A 39 -7.31 -7.02 5.69
N TYR A 40 -6.52 -7.82 5.00
CA TYR A 40 -6.66 -8.08 3.58
C TYR A 40 -6.44 -9.57 3.30
N PHE A 41 -7.43 -10.23 2.70
CA PHE A 41 -7.41 -11.67 2.44
C PHE A 41 -7.38 -11.91 0.92
N PRO A 42 -6.20 -11.92 0.28
CA PRO A 42 -6.08 -12.09 -1.17
C PRO A 42 -6.62 -13.46 -1.60
N LYS A 43 -7.39 -13.48 -2.69
CA LYS A 43 -7.80 -14.75 -3.31
C LYS A 43 -6.61 -15.33 -4.08
N LEU A 44 -6.46 -16.65 -4.05
CA LEU A 44 -5.34 -17.38 -4.65
C LEU A 44 -5.07 -17.08 -6.14
N LYS A 45 -6.06 -16.58 -6.89
CA LYS A 45 -5.94 -16.24 -8.32
C LYS A 45 -5.64 -14.76 -8.59
N GLU A 46 -5.63 -13.90 -7.58
CA GLU A 46 -5.49 -12.44 -7.69
C GLU A 46 -4.17 -11.99 -7.07
N LYS A 47 -3.03 -12.43 -7.65
CA LYS A 47 -1.68 -12.05 -7.19
C LYS A 47 -0.97 -11.05 -8.10
N GLU A 48 -1.69 -10.43 -9.03
CA GLU A 48 -1.09 -9.41 -9.89
C GLU A 48 -1.07 -8.06 -9.15
N ILE A 49 0.10 -7.45 -9.09
CA ILE A 49 0.27 -6.08 -8.58
C ILE A 49 0.45 -5.17 -9.80
N LEU A 50 -0.53 -4.31 -10.03
CA LEU A 50 -0.50 -3.33 -11.11
C LEU A 50 -0.16 -1.95 -10.55
N PHE A 51 0.91 -1.36 -11.06
CA PHE A 51 1.32 0.00 -10.72
C PHE A 51 0.92 0.93 -11.86
N SER A 52 0.05 1.89 -11.59
CA SER A 52 -0.32 2.96 -12.53
C SER A 52 -0.19 4.31 -11.86
N ARG A 53 0.42 5.27 -12.57
CA ARG A 53 0.58 6.65 -12.11
C ARG A 53 0.82 7.58 -13.28
N GLU A 54 0.37 8.82 -13.12
CA GLU A 54 0.85 9.97 -13.90
C GLU A 54 2.11 10.58 -13.24
N GLY A 55 3.26 10.51 -13.93
CA GLY A 55 4.56 11.06 -13.48
C GLY A 55 5.66 10.02 -13.26
N ARG A 56 6.83 10.47 -12.78
CA ARG A 56 8.00 9.60 -12.48
C ARG A 56 8.05 9.21 -11.00
N PHE A 57 8.34 7.94 -10.76
CA PHE A 57 8.73 7.39 -9.45
C PHE A 57 9.71 6.25 -9.66
N ASP A 58 10.49 5.99 -8.61
CA ASP A 58 11.28 4.78 -8.50
C ASP A 58 10.45 3.73 -7.76
N LEU A 59 10.41 2.52 -8.31
CA LEU A 59 9.68 1.40 -7.75
C LEU A 59 10.65 0.27 -7.44
N MET A 60 10.54 -0.26 -6.22
CA MET A 60 11.24 -1.46 -5.81
C MET A 60 10.21 -2.43 -5.21
N LYS A 61 10.27 -3.69 -5.62
CA LYS A 61 9.40 -4.76 -5.13
C LYS A 61 10.28 -5.91 -4.64
N TRP A 62 10.02 -6.35 -3.42
CA TRP A 62 10.66 -7.50 -2.81
C TRP A 62 9.61 -8.53 -2.44
N ASP A 63 10.00 -9.80 -2.47
CA ASP A 63 9.21 -10.87 -1.86
C ASP A 63 9.54 -10.93 -0.37
N LEU A 64 8.50 -10.98 0.46
CA LEU A 64 8.65 -11.19 1.90
C LEU A 64 9.05 -12.65 2.15
N ALA A 65 9.97 -12.84 3.08
CA ALA A 65 10.52 -14.14 3.47
C ALA A 65 9.52 -14.96 4.28
#